data_AF-A0A316EPP2-F1
#
_entry.id   AF-A0A316EPP2-F1
#
_cell.length_a   1.000
_cell.length_b   1.000
_cell.length_c   1.000
_cell.angle_alpha   90.00
_cell.angle_beta   90.00
_cell.angle_gamma   90.00
#
_symmetry.space_group_name_H-M   'P 1'
#
loop_
_entity.id
_entity.type
_entity.pdbx_description
1 polymer ?
#
loop_
_entity_poly.entity_id
_entity_poly.type
_entity_poly.pdbx_seq_one_letter_code
_entity_poly.pdbx_strand_id
1 'polypeptide(L)'
;MSRRASGILLFVLSIPPLLLGISAGKDANHEAGVHAGQLRQAATVADAAERERFTYYAESTLRRLEDARYNRNMLLVAAAAGLIGGIVVLATGRGRREVPAPGHGEVPATARDETGPAAGAVDTAPPAPAFTSCQACQWKISVAATACPQCGHPHQPVTTVAAASPPPAPAGKGLRAFYGTLIALGLGGAAVIYTVLFDSLSETELVRLSPFWLFPAVFGYYGLVAQRMEAQLQESHLDTVSDQLLSVIRETGVLGQVLAFLIHAPFLLVKSRQPWVTALVGSLIWAIALALFFSLVFPSL
;
A
#
# COMPACT_ATOMS: atom_id res chain seq x y z
N MET A 1 -11.42 -8.29 4.17
CA MET A 1 -10.66 -7.92 2.96
C MET A 1 -11.08 -8.84 1.82
N SER A 2 -11.36 -8.30 0.63
CA SER A 2 -11.64 -9.14 -0.53
C SER A 2 -10.37 -9.93 -0.90
N ARG A 3 -10.50 -11.16 -1.40
CA ARG A 3 -9.35 -11.98 -1.83
C ARG A 3 -8.46 -11.22 -2.82
N ARG A 4 -9.05 -10.35 -3.64
CA ARG A 4 -8.33 -9.47 -4.57
C ARG A 4 -7.36 -8.51 -3.85
N ALA A 5 -7.78 -7.92 -2.73
CA ALA A 5 -6.92 -7.03 -1.94
C ALA A 5 -5.71 -7.79 -1.36
N SER A 6 -5.89 -9.04 -0.91
CA SER A 6 -4.79 -9.88 -0.43
C SER A 6 -3.80 -10.24 -1.54
N GLY A 7 -4.27 -10.51 -2.76
CA GLY A 7 -3.40 -10.83 -3.90
C GLY A 7 -2.57 -9.63 -4.37
N ILE A 8 -3.16 -8.43 -4.40
CA ILE A 8 -2.43 -7.19 -4.71
C ILE A 8 -1.40 -6.89 -3.63
N LEU A 9 -1.74 -7.08 -2.35
CA LEU A 9 -0.82 -6.86 -1.25
C LEU A 9 0.42 -7.75 -1.35
N LEU A 10 0.25 -9.05 -1.59
CA LEU A 10 1.36 -10.00 -1.76
C LEU A 10 2.25 -9.61 -2.94
N PHE A 11 1.64 -9.18 -4.05
CA PHE A 11 2.37 -8.69 -5.21
C PHE A 11 3.18 -7.43 -4.88
N VAL A 12 2.59 -6.43 -4.23
CA VAL A 12 3.31 -5.20 -3.85
C VAL A 12 4.45 -5.48 -2.87
N LEU A 13 4.21 -6.32 -1.86
CA LEU A 13 5.22 -6.67 -0.86
C LEU A 13 6.40 -7.47 -1.44
N SER A 14 6.24 -8.07 -2.62
CA SER A 14 7.31 -8.78 -3.33
C SER A 14 8.25 -7.87 -4.13
N ILE A 15 7.88 -6.61 -4.37
CA ILE A 15 8.68 -5.66 -5.16
C ILE A 15 9.97 -5.26 -4.42
N PRO A 16 9.94 -4.87 -3.13
CA PRO A 16 11.17 -4.54 -2.39
C PRO A 16 12.22 -5.68 -2.38
N PRO A 17 11.90 -6.93 -2.00
CA PRO A 17 12.88 -8.02 -2.04
C PRO A 17 13.39 -8.31 -3.45
N LEU A 18 12.57 -8.10 -4.49
CA LEU A 18 13.03 -8.23 -5.88
C LEU A 18 14.11 -7.21 -6.22
N LEU A 19 13.86 -5.93 -5.90
CA LEU A 19 14.81 -4.84 -6.16
C LEU A 19 16.11 -5.03 -5.37
N LEU A 20 16.01 -5.47 -4.12
CA LEU A 20 17.17 -5.79 -3.29
C LEU A 20 17.96 -6.97 -3.85
N GLY A 21 17.29 -8.02 -4.33
CA GLY A 21 17.94 -9.12 -5.02
C GLY A 21 18.70 -8.67 -6.26
N ILE A 22 18.12 -7.76 -7.07
CA ILE A 22 18.80 -7.19 -8.23
C ILE A 22 20.05 -6.39 -7.81
N SER A 23 19.96 -5.58 -6.75
CA SER A 23 21.09 -4.81 -6.23
C SER A 23 22.21 -5.71 -5.71
N ALA A 24 21.89 -6.70 -4.89
CA ALA A 24 22.85 -7.69 -4.38
C ALA A 24 23.55 -8.45 -5.53
N GLY A 25 22.86 -8.64 -6.67
CA GLY A 25 23.47 -9.18 -7.88
C GLY A 25 24.55 -8.30 -8.49
N LYS A 26 24.40 -6.96 -8.45
CA LYS A 26 25.43 -6.02 -8.92
C LYS A 26 26.64 -6.04 -8.00
N ASP A 27 26.41 -6.04 -6.68
CA ASP A 27 27.49 -6.11 -5.68
C ASP A 27 28.29 -7.41 -5.83
N ALA A 28 27.61 -8.55 -5.99
CA ALA A 28 28.27 -9.82 -6.24
C ALA A 28 29.10 -9.83 -7.54
N ASN A 29 28.66 -9.15 -8.59
CA ASN A 29 29.44 -9.04 -9.83
C ASN A 29 30.67 -8.14 -9.65
N HIS A 30 30.56 -7.07 -8.87
CA HIS A 30 31.68 -6.20 -8.54
C HIS A 30 32.75 -6.96 -7.75
N GLU A 31 32.35 -7.64 -6.67
CA GLU A 31 33.25 -8.45 -5.82
C GLU A 31 33.92 -9.58 -6.61
N ALA A 32 33.22 -10.19 -7.58
CA ALA A 32 33.81 -11.19 -8.47
C ALA A 32 34.97 -10.61 -9.29
N GLY A 33 34.83 -9.36 -9.76
CA GLY A 33 35.88 -8.64 -10.47
C GLY A 33 37.09 -8.34 -9.58
N VAL A 34 36.85 -7.91 -8.33
CA VAL A 34 37.89 -7.65 -7.33
C VAL A 34 38.67 -8.93 -7.02
N HIS A 35 37.97 -10.03 -6.74
CA HIS A 35 38.58 -11.34 -6.48
C HIS A 35 39.46 -11.81 -7.66
N ALA A 36 38.96 -11.71 -8.89
CA ALA A 36 39.73 -12.07 -10.08
C ALA A 36 40.95 -11.15 -10.31
N GLY A 37 40.88 -9.89 -9.89
CA GLY A 37 42.03 -8.97 -9.86
C GLY A 37 43.09 -9.40 -8.85
N GLN A 38 42.68 -9.72 -7.63
CA GLN A 38 43.57 -10.16 -6.54
C GLN A 38 44.31 -11.46 -6.88
N LEU A 39 43.63 -12.44 -7.48
CA LEU A 39 44.27 -13.68 -7.93
C LEU A 39 45.31 -13.45 -9.05
N ARG A 40 45.02 -12.53 -9.98
CA ARG A 40 45.99 -12.16 -11.04
C ARG A 40 47.21 -11.46 -10.44
N GLN A 41 47.03 -10.56 -9.48
CA GLN A 41 48.14 -9.92 -8.77
C GLN A 41 48.99 -10.96 -8.03
N ALA A 42 48.36 -11.86 -7.27
CA ALA A 42 49.06 -12.94 -6.56
C ALA A 42 49.95 -13.78 -7.51
N ALA A 43 49.45 -14.09 -8.71
CA ALA A 43 50.20 -14.86 -9.70
C ALA A 43 51.44 -14.13 -10.25
N THR A 44 51.43 -12.80 -10.27
CA THR A 44 52.53 -11.97 -10.82
C THR A 44 53.58 -11.54 -9.79
N VAL A 45 53.27 -11.62 -8.49
CA VAL A 45 54.17 -11.18 -7.43
C VAL A 45 55.26 -12.23 -7.20
N ALA A 46 56.52 -11.79 -7.25
CA ALA A 46 57.68 -12.66 -7.06
C ALA A 46 57.92 -13.02 -5.58
N ASP A 47 57.70 -12.08 -4.67
CA ASP A 47 57.84 -12.29 -3.23
C ASP A 47 56.80 -13.27 -2.68
N ALA A 48 57.26 -14.26 -1.92
CA ALA A 48 56.38 -15.30 -1.38
C ALA A 48 55.44 -14.76 -0.30
N ALA A 49 55.93 -13.86 0.56
CA ALA A 49 55.14 -13.31 1.66
C ALA A 49 54.06 -12.34 1.17
N GLU A 50 54.35 -11.55 0.14
CA GLU A 50 53.36 -10.70 -0.52
C GLU A 50 52.33 -11.51 -1.32
N ARG A 51 52.76 -12.59 -2.00
CA ARG A 51 51.84 -13.54 -2.65
C ARG A 51 50.85 -14.14 -1.66
N GLU A 52 51.32 -14.56 -0.48
CA GLU A 52 50.47 -15.12 0.58
C GLU A 52 49.42 -14.11 1.08
N ARG A 53 49.79 -12.83 1.21
CA ARG A 53 48.86 -11.75 1.56
C ARG A 53 47.76 -11.58 0.50
N PHE A 54 48.10 -11.57 -0.78
CA PHE A 54 47.10 -11.49 -1.85
C PHE A 54 46.17 -12.70 -1.89
N THR A 55 46.68 -13.91 -1.63
CA THR A 55 45.82 -15.11 -1.53
C THR A 55 44.87 -15.04 -0.34
N TYR A 56 45.33 -14.54 0.82
CA TYR A 56 44.47 -14.33 1.98
C TYR A 56 43.36 -13.30 1.69
N TYR A 57 43.71 -12.18 1.05
CA TYR A 57 42.71 -11.19 0.63
C TYR A 57 41.70 -11.78 -0.37
N ALA A 58 42.16 -12.57 -1.33
CA ALA A 58 41.28 -13.26 -2.27
C ALA A 58 40.30 -14.18 -1.53
N GLU A 59 40.75 -14.96 -0.56
CA GLU A 59 39.88 -15.83 0.24
C GLU A 59 38.82 -15.02 1.03
N SER A 60 39.21 -13.88 1.61
CA SER A 60 38.26 -12.99 2.31
C SER A 60 37.19 -12.42 1.35
N THR A 61 37.59 -12.05 0.13
CA THR A 61 36.69 -11.56 -0.92
C THR A 61 35.76 -12.67 -1.42
N LEU A 62 36.26 -13.92 -1.48
CA LEU A 62 35.44 -15.07 -1.85
C LEU A 62 34.29 -15.31 -0.86
N ARG A 63 34.54 -15.21 0.45
CA ARG A 63 33.47 -15.33 1.47
C ARG A 63 32.40 -14.25 1.30
N ARG A 64 32.82 -12.99 1.10
CA ARG A 64 31.88 -11.87 0.83
C ARG A 64 31.07 -12.10 -0.45
N LEU A 65 31.69 -12.65 -1.49
CA LEU A 65 31.02 -13.03 -2.73
C LEU A 65 29.94 -14.11 -2.50
N GLU A 66 30.28 -15.14 -1.71
CA GLU A 66 29.36 -16.22 -1.37
C GLU A 66 28.17 -15.71 -0.55
N ASP A 67 28.42 -14.86 0.45
CA ASP A 67 27.37 -14.22 1.25
C ASP A 67 26.46 -13.34 0.38
N ALA A 68 27.03 -12.53 -0.50
CA ALA A 68 26.27 -11.69 -1.43
C ALA A 68 25.40 -12.54 -2.38
N ARG A 69 25.93 -13.66 -2.89
CA ARG A 69 25.17 -14.60 -3.73
C ARG A 69 24.06 -15.30 -2.96
N TYR A 70 24.32 -15.69 -1.72
CA TYR A 70 23.32 -16.31 -0.84
C TYR A 70 22.17 -15.33 -0.58
N ASN A 71 22.48 -14.12 -0.13
CA ASN A 71 21.50 -13.07 0.14
C ASN A 71 20.67 -12.73 -1.10
N ARG A 72 21.33 -12.58 -2.26
CA ARG A 72 20.66 -12.40 -3.55
C ARG A 72 19.63 -13.51 -3.81
N ASN A 73 20.06 -14.77 -3.73
CA ASN A 73 19.20 -15.89 -4.05
C ASN A 73 18.02 -15.98 -3.08
N MET A 74 18.25 -15.74 -1.79
CA MET A 74 17.19 -15.76 -0.77
C MET A 74 16.15 -14.66 -1.01
N LEU A 75 16.59 -13.44 -1.34
CA LEU A 75 15.72 -12.31 -1.68
C LEU A 75 14.92 -12.56 -2.96
N LEU A 76 15.55 -13.10 -4.01
CA LEU A 76 14.87 -13.43 -5.27
C LEU A 76 13.84 -14.55 -5.08
N VAL A 77 14.14 -15.57 -4.26
CA VAL A 77 13.19 -16.63 -3.91
C VAL A 77 11.99 -16.06 -3.14
N ALA A 78 12.23 -15.21 -2.15
CA ALA A 78 11.17 -14.55 -1.39
C ALA A 78 10.27 -13.68 -2.29
N ALA A 79 10.88 -12.90 -3.20
CA ALA A 79 10.16 -12.11 -4.18
C ALA A 79 9.32 -12.98 -5.12
N ALA A 80 9.91 -14.05 -5.67
CA ALA A 80 9.20 -14.97 -6.56
C ALA A 80 8.02 -15.64 -5.86
N ALA A 81 8.18 -16.08 -4.61
CA ALA A 81 7.10 -16.65 -3.81
C ALA A 81 5.96 -15.65 -3.57
N GLY A 82 6.30 -14.39 -3.25
CA GLY A 82 5.31 -13.31 -3.08
C GLY A 82 4.56 -12.99 -4.37
N LEU A 83 5.25 -12.90 -5.50
CA LEU A 83 4.66 -12.68 -6.83
C LEU A 83 3.71 -13.83 -7.21
N ILE A 84 4.16 -15.08 -7.10
CA ILE A 84 3.36 -16.27 -7.41
C ILE A 84 2.12 -16.33 -6.50
N GLY A 85 2.30 -16.14 -5.19
CA GLY A 85 1.18 -16.10 -4.24
C GLY A 85 0.17 -15.01 -4.57
N GLY A 86 0.64 -13.81 -4.91
CA GLY A 86 -0.21 -12.71 -5.36
C GLY A 86 -1.01 -13.05 -6.62
N ILE A 87 -0.36 -13.62 -7.64
CA ILE A 87 -1.00 -14.02 -8.90
C ILE A 87 -2.05 -15.12 -8.66
N VAL A 88 -1.74 -16.16 -7.89
CA VAL A 88 -2.67 -17.26 -7.58
C VAL A 88 -3.92 -16.74 -6.87
N VAL A 89 -3.75 -15.87 -5.89
CA VAL A 89 -4.88 -15.25 -5.17
C VAL A 89 -5.73 -14.38 -6.10
N LEU A 90 -5.11 -13.66 -7.04
CA LEU A 90 -5.83 -12.86 -8.03
C LEU A 90 -6.57 -13.71 -9.08
N ALA A 91 -5.95 -14.79 -9.55
CA ALA A 91 -6.54 -15.70 -10.54
C ALA A 91 -7.72 -16.48 -9.96
N THR A 92 -7.57 -17.05 -8.76
CA THR A 92 -8.64 -17.80 -8.09
C THR A 92 -9.82 -16.90 -7.67
N GLY A 93 -9.57 -15.59 -7.46
CA GLY A 93 -10.62 -14.60 -7.19
C GLY A 93 -11.48 -14.20 -8.40
N ARG A 94 -11.17 -14.65 -9.63
CA ARG A 94 -11.97 -14.36 -10.84
C ARG A 94 -13.08 -15.38 -11.12
N GLY A 95 -12.97 -16.61 -10.58
CA GLY A 95 -13.88 -17.72 -10.93
C GLY A 95 -15.29 -17.65 -10.33
N ARG A 96 -15.54 -16.79 -9.34
CA ARG A 96 -16.86 -16.62 -8.72
C ARG A 96 -17.62 -15.45 -9.32
N ARG A 97 -17.69 -15.38 -10.66
CA ARG A 97 -18.79 -14.68 -11.31
C ARG A 97 -19.98 -15.61 -11.15
N GLU A 98 -20.99 -15.16 -10.42
CA GLU A 98 -22.29 -15.81 -10.39
C GLU A 98 -22.69 -16.10 -11.82
N VAL A 99 -22.69 -17.39 -12.18
CA VAL A 99 -23.38 -17.83 -13.39
C VAL A 99 -24.82 -17.43 -13.14
N PRO A 100 -25.40 -16.49 -13.91
CA PRO A 100 -26.80 -16.15 -13.74
C PRO A 100 -27.57 -17.47 -13.81
N ALA A 101 -28.29 -17.78 -12.73
CA ALA A 101 -29.06 -19.02 -12.66
C ALA A 101 -29.87 -19.14 -13.96
N PRO A 102 -29.82 -20.29 -14.66
CA PRO A 102 -30.58 -20.47 -15.88
C PRO A 102 -32.03 -20.17 -15.55
N GLY A 103 -32.59 -19.16 -16.23
CA GLY A 103 -33.92 -18.64 -15.97
C GLY A 103 -34.91 -19.80 -15.88
N HIS A 104 -35.51 -19.97 -14.70
CA HIS A 104 -36.64 -20.85 -14.54
C HIS A 104 -37.74 -20.34 -15.46
N GLY A 105 -38.03 -21.13 -16.49
CA GLY A 105 -39.19 -20.96 -17.34
C GLY A 105 -40.45 -20.87 -16.49
N GLU A 106 -41.35 -20.01 -16.94
CA GLU A 106 -42.70 -19.81 -16.42
C GLU A 106 -43.37 -21.16 -16.10
N VAL A 107 -43.69 -21.37 -14.82
CA VAL A 107 -44.63 -22.42 -14.40
C VAL A 107 -45.95 -21.72 -14.05
N PRO A 108 -47.08 -22.12 -14.65
CA PRO A 108 -48.35 -21.48 -14.41
C PRO A 108 -48.89 -21.81 -13.01
N ALA A 109 -49.55 -20.80 -12.44
CA ALA A 109 -50.14 -20.79 -11.12
C ALA A 109 -51.04 -22.00 -10.83
N THR A 110 -50.74 -22.72 -9.76
CA THR A 110 -51.74 -23.47 -9.01
C THR A 110 -51.60 -23.14 -7.54
N ALA A 111 -52.73 -22.76 -6.97
CA ALA A 111 -52.89 -22.34 -5.59
C ALA A 111 -52.43 -23.43 -4.61
N ARG A 112 -51.62 -23.06 -3.62
CA ARG A 112 -51.65 -23.75 -2.34
C ARG A 112 -51.20 -22.86 -1.19
N ASP A 113 -52.01 -23.00 -0.16
CA ASP A 113 -52.01 -22.36 1.14
C ASP A 113 -50.87 -22.86 2.06
N GLU A 114 -50.61 -22.04 3.06
CA GLU A 114 -50.09 -22.36 4.41
C GLU A 114 -48.58 -22.60 4.67
N THR A 115 -48.02 -21.61 5.38
CA THR A 115 -47.21 -21.68 6.63
C THR A 115 -45.72 -22.09 6.60
N GLY A 116 -44.86 -21.14 7.02
CA GLY A 116 -43.62 -21.43 7.77
C GLY A 116 -42.32 -20.90 7.15
N PRO A 117 -41.63 -19.90 7.74
CA PRO A 117 -40.52 -19.21 7.11
C PRO A 117 -39.16 -19.85 7.44
N ALA A 118 -38.41 -20.25 6.42
CA ALA A 118 -36.97 -20.46 6.52
C ALA A 118 -36.26 -19.25 5.89
N ALA A 119 -35.63 -18.45 6.74
CA ALA A 119 -34.92 -17.23 6.38
C ALA A 119 -33.70 -17.55 5.51
N GLY A 120 -33.89 -17.51 4.19
CA GLY A 120 -32.79 -17.43 3.22
C GLY A 120 -32.23 -16.02 3.23
N ALA A 121 -31.00 -15.86 3.73
CA ALA A 121 -30.23 -14.63 3.61
C ALA A 121 -29.90 -14.40 2.13
N VAL A 122 -30.77 -13.67 1.45
CA VAL A 122 -30.51 -13.12 0.12
C VAL A 122 -29.51 -11.99 0.31
N ASP A 123 -28.28 -12.19 -0.15
CA ASP A 123 -27.26 -11.15 -0.34
C ASP A 123 -27.80 -10.12 -1.35
N THR A 124 -28.66 -9.23 -0.86
CA THR A 124 -29.19 -8.11 -1.62
C THR A 124 -28.10 -7.06 -1.68
N ALA A 125 -27.58 -6.80 -2.89
CA ALA A 125 -26.70 -5.68 -3.13
C ALA A 125 -27.33 -4.40 -2.54
N PRO A 126 -26.55 -3.56 -1.83
CA PRO A 126 -27.09 -2.38 -1.16
C PRO A 126 -27.83 -1.48 -2.18
N PRO A 127 -29.01 -0.95 -1.82
CA PRO A 127 -29.80 -0.13 -2.72
C PRO A 127 -28.96 1.07 -3.17
N ALA A 128 -28.99 1.36 -4.48
CA ALA A 128 -28.30 2.50 -5.03
C ALA A 128 -28.78 3.79 -4.32
N PRO A 129 -27.88 4.72 -3.97
CA PRO A 129 -28.26 5.95 -3.29
C PRO A 129 -29.25 6.75 -4.15
N ALA A 130 -30.39 7.13 -3.55
CA ALA A 130 -31.37 7.97 -4.21
C ALA A 130 -30.92 9.44 -4.20
N PHE A 131 -31.00 10.10 -5.36
CA PHE A 131 -30.63 11.51 -5.52
C PHE A 131 -31.83 12.32 -6.02
N THR A 132 -31.92 13.57 -5.57
CA THR A 132 -32.90 14.57 -6.04
C THR A 132 -32.18 15.84 -6.47
N SER A 133 -32.80 16.67 -7.31
CA SER A 133 -32.25 17.97 -7.71
C SER A 133 -32.62 19.04 -6.68
N CYS A 134 -31.65 19.83 -6.22
CA CYS A 134 -31.89 20.98 -5.35
C CYS A 134 -32.83 21.97 -6.06
N GLN A 135 -33.88 22.41 -5.39
CA GLN A 135 -34.86 23.32 -5.99
C GLN A 135 -34.26 24.68 -6.39
N ALA A 136 -33.25 25.16 -5.67
CA ALA A 136 -32.66 26.48 -5.91
C ALA A 136 -31.62 26.51 -7.03
N CYS A 137 -30.72 25.51 -7.07
CA CYS A 137 -29.58 25.52 -7.99
C CYS A 137 -29.54 24.31 -8.94
N GLN A 138 -30.54 23.42 -8.87
CA GLN A 138 -30.63 22.17 -9.65
C GLN A 138 -29.46 21.19 -9.43
N TRP A 139 -28.62 21.42 -8.42
CA TRP A 139 -27.53 20.52 -8.07
C TRP A 139 -28.06 19.18 -7.58
N LYS A 140 -27.44 18.07 -7.99
CA LYS A 140 -27.85 16.73 -7.59
C LYS A 140 -27.43 16.50 -6.13
N ILE A 141 -28.39 16.36 -5.24
CA ILE A 141 -28.19 16.18 -3.80
C ILE A 141 -28.79 14.84 -3.34
N SER A 142 -28.25 14.29 -2.26
CA SER A 142 -28.83 13.13 -1.59
C SER A 142 -30.20 13.46 -1.02
N VAL A 143 -31.15 12.52 -1.09
CA VAL A 143 -32.46 12.67 -0.44
C VAL A 143 -32.39 12.78 1.09
N ALA A 144 -31.23 12.41 1.69
CA ALA A 144 -30.98 12.52 3.13
C ALA A 144 -30.31 13.85 3.54
N ALA A 145 -29.87 14.69 2.60
CA ALA A 145 -29.21 15.95 2.92
C ALA A 145 -30.23 16.98 3.46
N THR A 146 -29.88 17.66 4.56
CA THR A 146 -30.72 18.71 5.19
C THR A 146 -30.52 20.09 4.57
N ALA A 147 -29.44 20.28 3.79
CA ALA A 147 -29.17 21.48 3.01
C ALA A 147 -28.36 21.14 1.77
N CYS A 148 -28.48 21.96 0.72
CA CYS A 148 -27.67 21.82 -0.48
C CYS A 148 -26.21 22.22 -0.19
N PRO A 149 -25.20 21.37 -0.45
CA PRO A 149 -23.80 21.69 -0.19
C PRO A 149 -23.28 22.84 -1.09
N GLN A 150 -23.93 23.08 -2.23
CA GLN A 150 -23.49 24.09 -3.19
C GLN A 150 -24.02 25.50 -2.88
N CYS A 151 -25.27 25.63 -2.45
CA CYS A 151 -25.92 26.93 -2.25
C CYS A 151 -26.45 27.17 -0.83
N GLY A 152 -26.35 26.18 0.07
CA GLY A 152 -26.86 26.27 1.44
C GLY A 152 -28.39 26.22 1.57
N HIS A 153 -29.14 26.08 0.47
CA HIS A 153 -30.60 26.06 0.53
C HIS A 153 -31.09 24.87 1.38
N PRO A 154 -31.95 25.08 2.40
CA PRO A 154 -32.46 24.01 3.24
C PRO A 154 -33.29 23.03 2.41
N HIS A 155 -33.21 21.75 2.74
CA HIS A 155 -33.95 20.69 2.09
C HIS A 155 -34.66 19.87 3.16
N GLN A 156 -35.96 19.61 2.99
CA GLN A 156 -36.64 18.63 3.83
C GLN A 156 -36.18 17.23 3.39
N PRO A 157 -35.54 16.45 4.27
CA PRO A 157 -35.24 15.07 3.94
C PRO A 157 -36.57 14.35 3.69
N VAL A 158 -36.69 13.74 2.51
CA VAL A 158 -37.89 12.94 2.22
C VAL A 158 -37.77 11.69 3.06
N THR A 159 -38.60 11.59 4.09
CA THR A 159 -38.74 10.39 4.91
C THR A 159 -39.44 9.32 4.07
N THR A 160 -38.79 8.84 3.01
CA THR A 160 -39.12 7.52 2.47
C THR A 160 -38.95 6.58 3.64
N VAL A 161 -40.05 5.97 4.09
CA VAL A 161 -40.13 5.01 5.18
C VAL A 161 -39.03 3.98 4.96
N ALA A 162 -37.89 4.24 5.57
CA ALA A 162 -36.68 3.49 5.37
C ALA A 162 -36.91 2.20 6.13
N ALA A 163 -37.24 1.13 5.40
CA ALA A 163 -36.96 -0.21 5.87
C ALA A 163 -35.55 -0.17 6.44
N ALA A 164 -35.44 -0.38 7.75
CA ALA A 164 -34.25 -0.19 8.55
C ALA A 164 -33.07 -0.87 7.85
N SER A 165 -32.36 -0.09 7.05
CA SER A 165 -31.16 -0.57 6.41
C SER A 165 -30.20 -0.77 7.56
N PRO A 166 -29.72 -2.00 7.81
CA PRO A 166 -28.82 -2.25 8.92
C PRO A 166 -27.67 -1.23 8.82
N PRO A 167 -27.26 -0.63 9.95
CA PRO A 167 -26.18 0.34 9.95
C PRO A 167 -25.01 -0.24 9.16
N PRO A 168 -24.39 0.53 8.25
CA PRO A 168 -23.31 0.02 7.41
C PRO A 168 -22.31 -0.70 8.31
N ALA A 169 -22.13 -2.00 8.07
CA ALA A 169 -21.28 -2.83 8.89
C ALA A 169 -19.91 -2.13 9.00
N PRO A 170 -19.25 -2.14 10.18
CA PRO A 170 -18.01 -1.40 10.42
C PRO A 170 -16.87 -1.98 9.58
N ALA A 171 -16.82 -1.60 8.30
CA ALA A 171 -15.92 -2.14 7.29
C ALA A 171 -14.44 -1.77 7.54
N GLY A 172 -14.15 -0.94 8.55
CA GLY A 172 -12.84 -0.36 8.77
C GLY A 172 -11.97 -0.96 9.89
N LYS A 173 -12.50 -1.74 10.84
CA LYS A 173 -11.72 -2.07 12.07
C LYS A 173 -10.45 -2.87 11.79
N GLY A 174 -10.56 -3.95 11.02
CA GLY A 174 -9.40 -4.79 10.69
C GLY A 174 -8.39 -4.08 9.80
N LEU A 175 -8.87 -3.24 8.88
CA LEU A 175 -8.03 -2.50 7.95
C LEU A 175 -7.29 -1.35 8.66
N ARG A 176 -7.94 -0.72 9.65
CA ARG A 176 -7.32 0.30 10.52
C ARG A 176 -6.25 -0.31 11.43
N ALA A 177 -6.54 -1.47 12.03
CA ALA A 177 -5.56 -2.22 12.81
C ALA A 177 -4.34 -2.60 11.96
N PHE A 178 -4.56 -3.08 10.73
CA PHE A 178 -3.49 -3.40 9.78
C PHE A 178 -2.56 -2.20 9.51
N TYR A 179 -3.12 -1.04 9.16
CA TYR A 179 -2.31 0.16 8.94
C TYR A 179 -1.62 0.65 10.21
N GLY A 180 -2.28 0.56 11.37
CA GLY A 180 -1.66 0.85 12.66
C GLY A 180 -0.47 -0.06 12.96
N THR A 181 -0.59 -1.36 12.68
CA THR A 181 0.52 -2.32 12.82
C THR A 181 1.68 -1.99 11.88
N LEU A 182 1.41 -1.58 10.64
CA LEU A 182 2.47 -1.16 9.72
C LEU A 182 3.24 0.07 10.22
N ILE A 183 2.54 1.05 10.80
CA ILE A 183 3.19 2.20 11.45
C ILE A 183 4.04 1.74 12.63
N ALA A 184 3.49 0.89 13.49
CA ALA A 184 4.22 0.37 14.66
C ALA A 184 5.47 -0.42 14.25
N LEU A 185 5.37 -1.25 13.19
CA LEU A 185 6.51 -2.00 12.66
C LEU A 185 7.55 -1.08 12.02
N GLY A 186 7.13 -0.08 11.26
CA GLY A 186 8.03 0.91 10.68
C GLY A 186 8.76 1.70 11.77
N LEU A 187 8.04 2.30 12.72
CA LEU A 187 8.65 3.07 13.80
C LEU A 187 9.49 2.21 14.75
N GLY A 188 9.03 0.99 15.06
CA GLY A 188 9.78 0.03 15.86
C GLY A 188 11.07 -0.42 15.17
N GLY A 189 11.01 -0.68 13.86
CA GLY A 189 12.19 -0.98 13.06
C GLY A 189 13.18 0.17 13.06
N ALA A 190 12.71 1.41 12.90
CA ALA A 190 13.54 2.60 13.02
C ALA A 190 14.20 2.69 14.40
N ALA A 191 13.43 2.52 15.49
CA ALA A 191 13.95 2.57 16.85
C ALA A 191 15.04 1.53 17.09
N VAL A 192 14.87 0.29 16.62
CA VAL A 192 15.91 -0.76 16.73
C VAL A 192 17.15 -0.39 15.92
N ILE A 193 16.98 0.07 14.67
CA ILE A 193 18.11 0.46 13.81
C ILE A 193 18.92 1.58 14.45
N TYR A 194 18.28 2.63 14.95
CA TYR A 194 18.96 3.82 15.45
C TYR A 194 19.40 3.74 16.92
N THR A 195 18.84 2.83 17.74
CA THR A 195 19.25 2.70 19.16
C THR A 195 20.10 1.46 19.46
N VAL A 196 19.95 0.38 18.68
CA VAL A 196 20.64 -0.89 18.93
C VAL A 196 21.69 -1.18 17.87
N LEU A 197 21.36 -0.98 16.59
CA LEU A 197 22.24 -1.36 15.48
C LEU A 197 23.13 -0.21 14.99
N PHE A 198 22.92 1.02 15.47
CA PHE A 198 23.58 2.22 14.95
C PHE A 198 25.12 2.10 14.94
N ASP A 199 25.72 1.62 16.02
CA ASP A 199 27.18 1.48 16.13
C ASP A 199 27.76 0.35 15.25
N SER A 200 26.92 -0.59 14.82
CA SER A 200 27.31 -1.73 13.99
C SER A 200 27.12 -1.53 12.50
N LEU A 201 26.40 -0.47 12.11
CA LEU A 201 26.06 -0.17 10.73
C LEU A 201 26.91 1.00 10.24
N SER A 202 27.45 0.87 9.05
CA SER A 202 28.03 2.02 8.35
C SER A 202 26.96 3.05 7.99
N GLU A 203 27.36 4.30 7.76
CA GLU A 203 26.46 5.37 7.30
C GLU A 203 25.72 4.96 6.01
N THR A 204 26.42 4.29 5.10
CA THR A 204 25.85 3.75 3.87
C THR A 204 24.77 2.70 4.13
N GLU A 205 25.00 1.78 5.06
CA GLU A 205 24.01 0.77 5.43
C GLU A 205 22.79 1.38 6.11
N LEU A 206 22.97 2.39 6.97
CA LEU A 206 21.88 3.13 7.61
C LEU A 206 20.96 3.77 6.55
N VAL A 207 21.54 4.42 5.53
CA VAL A 207 20.77 5.01 4.44
C VAL A 207 20.08 3.93 3.60
N ARG A 208 20.76 2.82 3.28
CA ARG A 208 20.17 1.69 2.53
C ARG A 208 19.07 0.97 3.29
N LEU A 209 19.11 0.96 4.62
CA LEU A 209 18.07 0.40 5.48
C LEU A 209 16.87 1.33 5.66
N SER A 210 17.03 2.63 5.38
CA SER A 210 15.96 3.61 5.57
C SER A 210 14.62 3.27 4.89
N PRO A 211 14.59 2.73 3.65
CA PRO A 211 13.31 2.40 3.00
C PRO A 211 12.54 1.30 3.74
N PHE A 212 13.23 0.39 4.46
CA PHE A 212 12.59 -0.75 5.11
C PHE A 212 11.69 -0.34 6.27
N TRP A 213 12.06 0.69 7.01
CA TRP A 213 11.26 1.18 8.13
C TRP A 213 10.35 2.34 7.72
N LEU A 214 10.81 3.16 6.77
CA LEU A 214 10.08 4.35 6.33
C LEU A 214 8.90 3.98 5.41
N PHE A 215 9.07 3.03 4.48
CA PHE A 215 7.99 2.60 3.60
C PHE A 215 6.76 2.07 4.35
N PRO A 216 6.86 1.08 5.27
CA PRO A 216 5.69 0.60 6.00
C PRO A 216 5.09 1.69 6.89
N ALA A 217 5.90 2.58 7.48
CA ALA A 217 5.40 3.71 8.26
C ALA A 217 4.56 4.67 7.41
N VAL A 218 5.10 5.11 6.27
CA VAL A 218 4.40 6.02 5.34
C VAL A 218 3.17 5.33 4.75
N PHE A 219 3.28 4.08 4.31
CA PHE A 219 2.14 3.34 3.76
C PHE A 219 1.03 3.15 4.80
N GLY A 220 1.38 2.81 6.04
CA GLY A 220 0.42 2.72 7.14
C GLY A 220 -0.23 4.07 7.44
N TYR A 221 0.56 5.15 7.52
CA TYR A 221 0.06 6.51 7.74
C TYR A 221 -0.95 6.92 6.65
N TYR A 222 -0.54 6.77 5.39
CA TYR A 222 -1.38 7.08 4.23
C TYR A 222 -2.66 6.23 4.20
N GLY A 223 -2.57 4.95 4.59
CA GLY A 223 -3.72 4.07 4.71
C GLY A 223 -4.75 4.55 5.74
N LEU A 224 -4.28 4.99 6.92
CA LEU A 224 -5.15 5.56 7.96
C LEU A 224 -5.80 6.87 7.51
N VAL A 225 -5.03 7.76 6.87
CA VAL A 225 -5.56 9.02 6.33
C VAL A 225 -6.63 8.74 5.28
N ALA A 226 -6.35 7.86 4.32
CA ALA A 226 -7.29 7.50 3.27
C ALA A 226 -8.59 6.89 3.83
N GLN A 227 -8.52 6.05 4.86
CA GLN A 227 -9.71 5.52 5.56
C GLN A 227 -10.52 6.60 6.26
N ARG A 228 -9.85 7.53 6.95
CA ARG A 228 -10.52 8.63 7.63
C ARG A 228 -11.28 9.50 6.62
N MET A 229 -10.66 9.77 5.48
CA MET A 229 -11.27 10.55 4.42
C MET A 229 -12.41 9.80 3.74
N GLU A 230 -12.30 8.48 3.52
CA GLU A 230 -13.43 7.68 3.01
C GLU A 230 -14.63 7.74 3.97
N ALA A 231 -14.39 7.63 5.28
CA ALA A 231 -15.46 7.75 6.28
C ALA A 231 -16.12 9.13 6.22
N GLN A 232 -15.32 10.20 6.13
CA GLN A 232 -15.85 11.56 6.06
C GLN A 232 -16.48 11.90 4.69
N LEU A 233 -16.07 11.27 3.59
CA LEU A 233 -16.69 11.43 2.27
C LEU A 233 -18.12 10.90 2.26
N GLN A 234 -18.38 9.81 2.98
CA GLN A 234 -19.74 9.29 3.14
C GLN A 234 -20.64 10.28 3.89
N GLU A 235 -20.07 11.10 4.77
CA GLU A 235 -20.80 12.11 5.55
C GLU A 235 -20.93 13.46 4.81
N SER A 236 -19.89 13.89 4.10
CA SER A 236 -19.77 15.26 3.55
C SER A 236 -20.22 15.42 2.10
N HIS A 237 -20.60 14.35 1.40
CA HIS A 237 -21.03 14.37 -0.01
C HIS A 237 -20.02 15.00 -1.01
N LEU A 238 -18.75 15.18 -0.61
CA LEU A 238 -17.71 15.68 -1.51
C LEU A 238 -17.38 14.64 -2.59
N ASP A 239 -17.05 15.10 -3.80
CA ASP A 239 -16.84 14.21 -4.95
C ASP A 239 -15.48 13.49 -4.92
N THR A 240 -14.47 14.08 -4.24
CA THR A 240 -13.10 13.59 -4.22
C THR A 240 -12.42 13.69 -2.84
N VAL A 241 -11.51 12.74 -2.57
CA VAL A 241 -10.64 12.73 -1.38
C VAL A 241 -9.75 13.99 -1.32
N SER A 242 -9.30 14.49 -2.46
CA SER A 242 -8.43 15.67 -2.55
C SER A 242 -9.09 16.95 -2.01
N ASP A 243 -10.39 17.14 -2.26
CA ASP A 243 -11.09 18.36 -1.84
C ASP A 243 -11.19 18.44 -0.32
N GLN A 244 -11.45 17.29 0.32
CA GLN A 244 -11.48 17.18 1.76
C GLN A 244 -10.09 17.37 2.39
N LEU A 245 -9.03 16.89 1.74
CA LEU A 245 -7.66 17.16 2.20
C LEU A 245 -7.36 18.65 2.20
N LEU A 246 -7.75 19.34 1.13
CA LEU A 246 -7.53 20.77 0.99
C LEU A 246 -8.31 21.57 2.03
N SER A 247 -9.50 21.12 2.45
CA SER A 247 -10.23 21.78 3.54
C SER A 247 -9.48 21.65 4.86
N VAL A 248 -9.02 20.45 5.20
CA VAL A 248 -8.22 20.19 6.43
C VAL A 248 -6.91 20.98 6.42
N ILE A 249 -6.23 21.04 5.27
CA ILE A 249 -4.99 21.81 5.08
C ILE A 249 -5.24 23.32 5.26
N ARG A 250 -6.39 23.84 4.81
CA ARG A 250 -6.75 25.26 4.98
C ARG A 250 -7.04 25.64 6.43
N GLU A 251 -7.48 24.70 7.26
CA GLU A 251 -7.74 24.93 8.69
C GLU A 251 -6.44 24.98 9.51
N THR A 252 -5.35 24.37 9.03
CA THR A 252 -4.03 24.52 9.63
C THR A 252 -3.42 25.87 9.26
N GLY A 253 -2.99 26.67 10.24
CA GLY A 253 -2.35 27.97 10.00
C GLY A 253 -1.13 27.89 9.06
N VAL A 254 -0.61 29.04 8.58
CA VAL A 254 0.33 29.13 7.45
C VAL A 254 1.48 28.11 7.48
N LEU A 255 2.17 27.95 8.62
CA LEU A 255 3.27 26.98 8.74
C LEU A 255 2.77 25.52 8.67
N GLY A 256 1.65 25.22 9.33
CA GLY A 256 1.00 23.93 9.27
C GLY A 256 0.50 23.61 7.87
N GLN A 257 0.01 24.62 7.15
CA GLN A 257 -0.44 24.48 5.76
C GLN A 257 0.69 24.04 4.84
N VAL A 258 1.88 24.66 4.95
CA VAL A 258 3.05 24.30 4.13
C VAL A 258 3.51 22.87 4.43
N LEU A 259 3.58 22.50 5.72
CA LEU A 259 3.97 21.15 6.12
C LEU A 259 2.94 20.10 5.69
N ALA A 260 1.65 20.36 5.92
CA ALA A 260 0.59 19.45 5.53
C ALA A 260 0.51 19.31 4.00
N PHE A 261 0.74 20.40 3.26
CA PHE A 261 0.83 20.34 1.81
C PHE A 261 2.04 19.52 1.36
N LEU A 262 3.22 19.72 1.93
CA LEU A 262 4.41 18.93 1.59
C LEU A 262 4.20 17.44 1.90
N ILE A 263 3.67 17.13 3.08
CA ILE A 263 3.44 15.75 3.51
C ILE A 263 2.35 15.10 2.67
N HIS A 264 1.28 15.83 2.31
CA HIS A 264 0.10 15.24 1.66
C HIS A 264 0.01 15.50 0.16
N ALA A 265 0.93 16.24 -0.44
CA ALA A 265 0.95 16.50 -1.89
C ALA A 265 0.78 15.23 -2.74
N PRO A 266 1.36 14.07 -2.39
CA PRO A 266 1.13 12.83 -3.14
C PRO A 266 -0.34 12.40 -3.22
N PHE A 267 -1.16 12.71 -2.21
CA PHE A 267 -2.61 12.43 -2.26
C PHE A 267 -3.32 13.24 -3.34
N LEU A 268 -2.87 14.47 -3.59
CA LEU A 268 -3.49 15.36 -4.57
C LEU A 268 -3.29 14.87 -6.01
N LEU A 269 -2.26 14.04 -6.24
CA LEU A 269 -1.96 13.47 -7.55
C LEU A 269 -2.84 12.25 -7.87
N VAL A 270 -3.52 11.67 -6.89
CA VAL A 270 -4.24 10.40 -7.05
C VAL A 270 -5.75 10.60 -7.03
N LYS A 271 -6.38 10.57 -8.21
CA LYS A 271 -7.84 10.71 -8.38
C LYS A 271 -8.63 9.42 -8.10
N SER A 272 -8.16 8.56 -7.20
CA SER A 272 -8.83 7.30 -6.87
C SER A 272 -9.81 7.48 -5.72
N ARG A 273 -11.02 6.90 -5.84
CA ARG A 273 -11.97 6.75 -4.73
C ARG A 273 -11.62 5.61 -3.78
N GLN A 274 -10.70 4.72 -4.18
CA GLN A 274 -10.35 3.55 -3.38
C GLN A 274 -9.19 3.88 -2.42
N PRO A 275 -9.38 3.83 -1.10
CA PRO A 275 -8.38 4.29 -0.11
C PRO A 275 -7.04 3.56 -0.23
N TRP A 276 -7.08 2.25 -0.49
CA TRP A 276 -5.87 1.43 -0.59
C TRP A 276 -5.03 1.79 -1.82
N VAL A 277 -5.66 2.18 -2.94
CA VAL A 277 -4.97 2.65 -4.14
C VAL A 277 -4.27 3.96 -3.82
N THR A 278 -5.00 4.88 -3.18
CA THR A 278 -4.46 6.19 -2.79
C THR A 278 -3.30 6.04 -1.83
N ALA A 279 -3.40 5.13 -0.85
CA ALA A 279 -2.32 4.84 0.08
C ALA A 279 -1.09 4.23 -0.60
N LEU A 280 -1.30 3.29 -1.52
CA LEU A 280 -0.23 2.63 -2.26
C LEU A 280 0.51 3.58 -3.19
N VAL A 281 -0.22 4.39 -3.96
CA VAL A 281 0.39 5.34 -4.88
C VAL A 281 1.07 6.47 -4.09
N GLY A 282 0.43 6.96 -3.02
CA GLY A 282 1.02 7.97 -2.14
C GLY A 282 2.33 7.50 -1.48
N SER A 283 2.38 6.26 -0.98
CA SER A 283 3.61 5.69 -0.42
C SER A 283 4.68 5.41 -1.48
N LEU A 284 4.28 4.99 -2.69
CA LEU A 284 5.22 4.79 -3.80
C LEU A 284 5.87 6.11 -4.23
N ILE A 285 5.09 7.19 -4.32
CA ILE A 285 5.62 8.54 -4.63
C ILE A 285 6.64 8.95 -3.58
N TRP A 286 6.34 8.74 -2.29
CA TRP A 286 7.30 9.00 -1.21
C TRP A 286 8.55 8.15 -1.32
N ALA A 287 8.42 6.85 -1.60
CA ALA A 287 9.56 5.96 -1.78
C ALA A 287 10.48 6.43 -2.92
N ILE A 288 9.91 6.85 -4.04
CA ILE A 288 10.66 7.41 -5.17
C ILE A 288 11.33 8.72 -4.78
N ALA A 289 10.60 9.64 -4.12
CA ALA A 289 11.14 10.93 -3.68
C ALA A 289 12.32 10.74 -2.71
N LEU A 290 12.22 9.80 -1.78
CA LEU A 290 13.30 9.44 -0.86
C LEU A 290 14.49 8.83 -1.59
N ALA A 291 14.26 7.88 -2.50
CA ALA A 291 15.34 7.29 -3.29
C ALA A 291 16.10 8.35 -4.11
N LEU A 292 15.38 9.28 -4.73
CA LEU A 292 15.98 10.41 -5.44
C LEU A 292 16.72 11.35 -4.50
N PHE A 293 16.14 11.68 -3.35
CA PHE A 293 16.78 12.51 -2.34
C PHE A 293 18.11 11.91 -1.89
N PHE A 294 18.14 10.63 -1.52
CA PHE A 294 19.38 9.97 -1.12
C PHE A 294 20.40 9.92 -2.27
N SER A 295 19.96 9.61 -3.49
CA SER A 295 20.84 9.58 -4.66
C SER A 295 21.45 10.94 -5.01
N LEU A 296 20.72 12.03 -4.78
CA LEU A 296 21.15 13.40 -5.11
C LEU A 296 21.99 14.05 -4.01
N VAL A 297 21.58 13.87 -2.75
CA VAL A 297 22.26 14.48 -1.59
C VAL A 297 23.47 13.67 -1.17
N PHE A 298 23.43 12.35 -1.34
CA PHE A 298 24.50 11.44 -0.95
C PHE A 298 24.91 10.54 -2.13
N PRO A 299 25.44 11.11 -3.22
CA PRO A 299 25.75 10.35 -4.44
C PRO A 299 26.83 9.27 -4.26
N SER A 300 27.55 9.30 -3.15
CA SER A 300 28.59 8.32 -2.79
C SER A 300 28.11 7.16 -1.90
N LEU A 301 26.81 7.12 -1.52
CA LEU A 301 26.20 6.05 -0.69
C LEU A 301 25.47 5.00 -1.55
#